data_AF-A0A5E4BVU3-F1
#
_entry.id   AF-A0A5E4BVU3-F1
#
_cell.length_a   1.000
_cell.length_b   1.000
_cell.length_c   1.000
_cell.angle_alpha   90.00
_cell.angle_beta   90.00
_cell.angle_gamma   90.00
#
_symmetry.space_group_name_H-M   'P 1'
#
loop_
_entity.id
_entity.type
_entity.pdbx_description
1 polymer ?
#
loop_
_entity_poly.entity_id
_entity_poly.type
_entity_poly.pdbx_seq_one_letter_code
_entity_poly.pdbx_strand_id
1 'polypeptide(L)' 'VGSMLKTPRFPIWLCNINGNCSVLFCTNRQLLSDWKMERVFDLYLYSGQRSQRRPAHLTV' A
#
# COMPACT_ATOMS: atom_id res chain seq x y z
N VAL A 1 14.19 -13.55 -22.35
CA VAL A 1 13.51 -12.25 -22.16
C VAL A 1 13.18 -12.13 -20.67
N GLY A 2 14.04 -11.47 -19.90
CA GLY A 2 13.85 -11.34 -18.44
C GLY A 2 13.03 -10.09 -18.14
N SER A 3 11.91 -10.24 -17.44
CA SER A 3 11.12 -9.12 -16.94
C SER A 3 11.97 -8.31 -15.95
N MET A 4 12.50 -7.17 -16.37
CA MET A 4 13.20 -6.22 -15.49
C MET A 4 12.23 -5.44 -14.58
N LEU A 5 11.23 -6.12 -14.02
CA LEU A 5 10.31 -5.53 -13.06
C LEU A 5 10.97 -5.61 -11.69
N LYS A 6 11.45 -4.47 -11.20
CA LYS A 6 11.95 -4.36 -9.82
C LYS A 6 10.80 -4.61 -8.86
N THR A 7 10.95 -5.55 -7.94
CA THR A 7 10.02 -5.70 -6.81
C THR A 7 9.99 -4.38 -6.03
N PRO A 8 8.81 -3.81 -5.76
CA PRO A 8 8.70 -2.55 -5.04
C PRO A 8 9.33 -2.69 -3.65
N ARG A 9 10.11 -1.69 -3.25
CA ARG A 9 10.85 -1.68 -1.98
C ARG A 9 9.92 -1.63 -0.76
N PHE A 10 8.67 -1.23 -0.95
CA PHE A 10 7.64 -1.15 0.07
C PHE A 10 6.42 -1.98 -0.34
N PRO A 11 5.62 -2.46 0.63
CA PRO A 11 4.33 -3.09 0.34
C PRO A 11 3.39 -2.05 -0.28
N ILE A 12 3.05 -2.23 -1.55
CA ILE A 12 2.20 -1.34 -2.33
C ILE A 12 1.22 -2.20 -3.12
N TRP A 13 -0.06 -1.85 -3.07
CA TRP A 13 -1.13 -2.50 -3.80
C TRP A 13 -1.93 -1.47 -4.59
N LEU A 14 -2.29 -1.84 -5.82
CA LEU A 14 -3.27 -1.11 -6.61
C LEU A 14 -4.65 -1.69 -6.31
N CYS A 15 -5.59 -0.80 -5.99
CA CYS A 15 -6.96 -1.18 -5.64
C CYS A 15 -7.93 -0.50 -6.60
N ASN A 16 -9.05 -1.17 -6.88
CA ASN A 16 -10.21 -0.55 -7.48
C ASN A 16 -11.30 -0.50 -6.41
N ILE A 17 -11.60 0.70 -5.90
CA ILE A 17 -12.61 0.93 -4.86
C ILE A 17 -13.73 1.76 -5.47
N ASN A 18 -14.91 1.16 -5.63
CA ASN A 18 -16.08 1.80 -6.22
C ASN A 18 -15.80 2.42 -7.61
N GLY A 19 -15.04 1.72 -8.45
CA GLY A 19 -14.65 2.21 -9.78
C GLY A 19 -13.49 3.20 -9.80
N ASN A 20 -12.93 3.56 -8.64
CA ASN A 20 -11.80 4.48 -8.54
C ASN A 20 -10.49 3.73 -8.30
N CYS A 21 -9.49 4.02 -9.15
CA CYS A 21 -8.11 3.57 -8.95
C CYS A 21 -7.53 4.20 -7.69
N SER A 22 -7.15 3.35 -6.74
CA SER A 22 -6.61 3.73 -5.44
C SER A 22 -5.27 3.02 -5.20
N VAL A 23 -4.44 3.60 -4.35
CA VAL A 23 -3.17 3.01 -3.90
C VAL A 23 -3.25 2.77 -2.41
N LEU A 24 -3.02 1.52 -2.01
CA LEU A 24 -2.86 1.09 -0.63
C LEU A 24 -1.37 0.81 -0.40
N PHE A 25 -0.80 1.30 0.69
CA PHE A 25 0.62 1.09 0.94
C PHE A 25 0.94 1.06 2.43
N CYS A 26 2.02 0.36 2.77
CA CYS A 26 2.63 0.38 4.09
C CYS A 26 4.02 1.01 4.01
N THR A 27 4.39 1.78 5.02
CA THR A 27 5.74 2.37 5.14
C THR A 27 6.73 1.39 5.80
N ASN A 28 6.26 0.29 6.38
CA ASN A 28 7.09 -0.77 6.93
C ASN A 28 7.45 -1.80 5.84
N ARG A 29 8.72 -1.85 5.44
CA ARG A 29 9.22 -2.79 4.43
C ARG A 29 9.25 -4.24 4.90
N GLN A 30 9.34 -4.44 6.22
CA GLN A 30 9.42 -5.76 6.82
C GLN A 30 8.06 -6.45 6.86
N LEU A 31 6.97 -5.75 6.54
CA LEU A 31 5.62 -6.31 6.55
C LEU A 31 5.50 -7.60 5.71
N LEU A 32 6.25 -7.72 4.62
CA LEU A 32 6.20 -8.90 3.74
C LEU A 32 7.24 -9.98 4.08
N SER A 33 8.11 -9.75 5.07
CA SER A 33 9.23 -10.63 5.37
C SER A 33 9.39 -11.00 6.85
N ASP A 34 8.70 -10.31 7.75
CA ASP A 34 8.72 -10.53 9.18
C ASP A 34 7.29 -10.81 9.68
N TRP A 35 7.04 -12.07 10.05
CA TRP A 35 5.75 -12.54 10.52
C TRP A 35 5.25 -11.81 11.78
N LYS A 36 6.13 -11.19 12.57
CA LYS A 36 5.71 -10.35 13.71
C LYS A 36 5.10 -9.04 13.22
N MET A 37 5.66 -8.47 12.15
CA MET A 37 5.21 -7.21 11.55
C MET A 37 3.89 -7.39 10.78
N GLU A 38 3.55 -8.61 10.36
CA GLU A 38 2.24 -8.93 9.77
C GLU A 38 1.06 -8.71 10.73
N ARG A 39 1.29 -8.64 12.05
CA ARG A 39 0.21 -8.50 13.05
C ARG A 39 -0.10 -7.06 13.43
N VAL A 40 0.88 -6.16 13.32
CA VAL A 40 0.74 -4.76 13.72
C VAL A 40 1.51 -3.90 12.73
N PHE A 41 0.77 -3.18 11.90
CA PHE A 41 1.34 -2.29 10.90
C PHE A 41 0.39 -1.15 10.55
N ASP A 42 0.98 -0.02 10.15
CA ASP A 42 0.23 1.09 9.61
C ASP A 42 -0.04 0.89 8.13
N LEU A 43 -1.28 1.14 7.72
CA LEU A 43 -1.67 1.07 6.32
C LEU A 43 -2.26 2.41 5.87
N TYR A 44 -1.93 2.82 4.66
CA TYR A 44 -2.31 4.12 4.13
C TYR A 44 -3.05 3.97 2.81
N LEU A 45 -4.16 4.66 2.65
CA LEU A 45 -4.99 4.65 1.45
C LEU A 45 -5.02 6.02 0.78
N TYR A 46 -4.63 6.06 -0.50
CA TYR A 46 -4.85 7.19 -1.39
C TYR A 46 -5.84 6.80 -2.49
N SER A 47 -7.04 7.38 -2.45
CA SER A 47 -8.18 7.06 -3.32
C SER A 47 -8.18 7.76 -4.68
N GLY A 48 -7.22 8.67 -4.92
CA GLY A 48 -7.18 9.48 -6.15
C GLY A 48 -8.27 10.57 -6.23
N GLN A 49 -9.14 10.69 -5.22
CA GLN A 49 -10.13 11.75 -5.16
C GLN A 49 -9.47 13.13 -5.01
N ARG A 50 -9.91 14.12 -5.79
CA ARG A 50 -9.35 15.48 -5.77
C ARG A 50 -9.43 16.18 -4.41
N SER A 51 -10.43 15.84 -3.60
CA SER A 51 -10.60 16.37 -2.24
C SER A 51 -9.59 15.79 -1.24
N GLN A 52 -9.03 14.61 -1.52
CA GLN A 52 -8.10 13.94 -0.62
C GLN A 52 -6.70 14.55 -0.74
N ARG A 53 -6.33 15.37 0.25
CA ARG A 53 -4.99 15.99 0.31
C ARG A 53 -3.95 15.15 1.04
N ARG A 54 -4.38 14.17 1.84
CA ARG A 54 -3.53 13.28 2.64
C ARG A 54 -4.06 11.86 2.58
N PRO A 55 -3.20 10.83 2.62
CA PRO A 55 -3.66 9.45 2.70
C PRO A 55 -4.48 9.24 3.98
N ALA A 56 -5.52 8.43 3.89
CA ALA A 56 -6.24 7.95 5.06
C ALA A 56 -5.37 6.91 5.76
N HIS A 57 -5.18 7.07 7.08
CA HIS A 57 -4.47 6.09 7.90
C HIS A 57 -5.46 5.05 8.39
N LEU A 58 -5.13 3.79 8.15
CA LEU A 58 -5.88 2.61 8.54
C LEU A 58 -5.03 1.85 9.55
N THR A 59 -5.59 1.62 10.73
CA THR A 59 -5.02 0.76 11.76
C THR A 59 -5.56 -0.65 11.57
N VAL A 60 -4.65 -1.62 11.43
CA VAL A 60 -4.95 -3.05 11.37
C VAL A 60 -4.67 -3.69 12.72
#